data_AF-A0A7Y2HNL6-F1
#
_entry.id   AF-A0A7Y2HNL6-F1
#
_cell.length_a   1.000
_cell.length_b   1.000
_cell.length_c   1.000
_cell.angle_alpha   90.00
_cell.angle_beta   90.00
_cell.angle_gamma   90.00
#
_symmetry.space_group_name_H-M   'P 1'
#
loop_
_entity.id
_entity.type
_entity.pdbx_description
1 polymer ?
#
loop_
_entity_poly.entity_id
_entity_poly.type
_entity_poly.pdbx_seq_one_letter_code
_entity_poly.pdbx_strand_id
1 'polypeptide(L)' 'MKYFGYLVGVVWIFLVLSAFGIARDGAAAGQPDVAFWWSVIGSLLAIATLGAFIGTMIHNRVGPRPH' A
#
# COMPACT_ATOMS: atom_id res chain seq x y z
N MET A 1 -12.87 6.96 -16.12
CA MET A 1 -13.24 6.10 -14.98
C MET A 1 -12.48 6.59 -13.76
N LYS A 2 -13.17 7.24 -12.81
CA LYS A 2 -12.56 8.07 -11.74
C LYS A 2 -12.16 7.28 -10.48
N TYR A 3 -12.54 6.01 -10.37
CA TYR A 3 -12.41 5.20 -9.15
C TYR A 3 -11.33 4.13 -9.21
N PHE A 4 -10.66 3.96 -10.36
CA PHE A 4 -9.72 2.86 -10.57
C PHE A 4 -8.51 2.95 -9.62
N GLY A 5 -7.99 4.16 -9.37
CA GLY A 5 -6.92 4.39 -8.40
C GLY A 5 -7.32 4.07 -6.96
N TYR A 6 -8.59 4.32 -6.59
CA TYR A 6 -9.11 4.01 -5.26
C TYR A 6 -9.24 2.50 -5.05
N LEU A 7 -9.80 1.79 -6.04
CA LEU A 7 -9.97 0.33 -5.99
C LEU A 7 -8.62 -0.39 -5.89
N VAL A 8 -7.65 0.01 -6.71
CA VAL A 8 -6.29 -0.55 -6.67
C VAL A 8 -5.59 -0.23 -5.35
N GLY A 9 -5.74 0.99 -4.83
CA GLY A 9 -5.18 1.38 -3.54
C GLY A 9 -5.73 0.54 -2.38
N VAL A 10 -7.04 0.27 -2.36
CA VAL A 10 -7.67 -0.58 -1.34
C VAL A 10 -7.13 -2.01 -1.40
N VAL A 11 -7.02 -2.60 -2.59
CA VAL A 11 -6.44 -3.96 -2.76
C VAL A 11 -4.99 -3.99 -2.27
N TRP A 12 -4.21 -2.95 -2.54
CA TRP A 12 -2.83 -2.86 -2.04
C TRP A 12 -2.74 -2.74 -0.52
N ILE A 13 -3.66 -2.02 0.14
CA ILE A 13 -3.71 -1.96 1.62
C ILE A 13 -3.92 -3.35 2.23
N PHE A 14 -4.81 -4.17 1.68
CA PHE A 14 -5.01 -5.55 2.16
C PHE A 14 -3.75 -6.40 2.01
N LEU A 15 -2.99 -6.17 0.94
CA LEU A 15 -1.75 -6.87 0.64
C LEU A 15 -0.60 -6.43 1.57
N VAL A 16 -0.54 -5.13 1.91
CA VAL A 16 0.35 -4.58 2.96
C VAL A 16 0.07 -5.25 4.30
N LEU A 17 -1.20 -5.29 4.72
CA LEU A 17 -1.60 -5.84 6.02
C LEU A 17 -1.31 -7.34 6.11
N SER A 18 -1.52 -8.07 5.02
CA SER A 18 -1.20 -9.50 4.92
C SER A 18 0.32 -9.74 5.02
N ALA A 19 1.13 -8.90 4.36
CA ALA A 19 2.59 -9.00 4.43
C ALA A 19 3.12 -8.82 5.87
N PHE A 20 2.61 -7.82 6.60
CA PHE A 20 2.94 -7.66 8.03
C PHE A 20 2.33 -8.75 8.92
N GLY A 21 1.27 -9.43 8.48
CA GLY A 21 0.73 -10.67 9.05
C GLY A 21 1.70 -11.84 8.97
N ILE A 22 2.27 -12.06 7.79
CA ILE A 22 3.21 -13.15 7.58
C ILE A 22 4.55 -12.85 8.26
N ALA A 23 4.96 -11.57 8.29
CA ALA A 23 6.17 -11.16 8.99
C ALA A 23 6.10 -11.43 10.51
N ARG A 24 4.98 -11.09 11.16
CA ARG A 24 4.80 -11.35 12.61
C ARG A 24 4.72 -12.84 12.92
N ASP A 25 4.09 -13.63 12.06
CA ASP A 25 4.00 -15.08 12.25
C ASP A 25 5.36 -15.75 12.06
N GLY A 26 6.15 -15.29 11.09
CA GLY A 26 7.55 -15.70 10.91
C GLY A 26 8.42 -15.36 12.12
N ALA A 27 8.24 -14.16 12.69
CA ALA A 27 8.94 -13.77 13.92
C ALA A 27 8.54 -14.64 15.12
N ALA A 28 7.25 -14.95 15.28
CA ALA A 28 6.74 -15.82 16.33
C ALA A 28 7.18 -17.28 16.17
N ALA A 29 7.37 -17.74 14.92
CA ALA A 29 7.87 -19.08 14.60
C ALA A 29 9.40 -19.21 14.69
N GLY A 30 10.13 -18.17 15.12
CA GLY A 30 11.59 -18.18 15.20
C GLY A 30 12.30 -18.13 13.84
N GLN A 31 11.64 -17.60 12.80
CA GLN A 31 12.15 -17.46 11.44
C GLN A 31 12.41 -15.97 11.12
N PRO A 32 13.56 -15.42 11.57
CA PRO A 32 13.87 -13.99 11.42
C PRO A 32 14.01 -13.55 9.96
N ASP A 33 14.49 -14.42 9.06
CA ASP A 33 14.59 -14.13 7.62
C ASP A 33 13.22 -13.87 6.99
N VAL A 34 12.23 -14.69 7.35
CA VAL A 34 10.84 -14.55 6.88
C VAL A 34 10.27 -13.23 7.38
N ALA A 35 10.46 -12.92 8.66
CA ALA A 35 10.02 -11.65 9.25
C ALA A 35 10.68 -10.43 8.56
N PHE A 36 11.97 -10.50 8.29
CA PHE A 36 12.73 -9.44 7.64
C PHE A 36 12.26 -9.20 6.20
N TRP A 37 12.25 -10.25 5.36
CA TRP A 37 11.87 -10.11 3.96
C TRP A 37 10.42 -9.69 3.78
N TRP A 38 9.49 -10.21 4.58
CA TRP A 38 8.09 -9.77 4.54
C TRP A 38 7.89 -8.34 5.05
N SER A 39 8.70 -7.87 6.01
CA SER A 39 8.68 -6.46 6.45
C SER A 39 9.21 -5.51 5.37
N VAL A 40 10.25 -5.91 4.63
CA VAL A 40 10.77 -5.16 3.48
C VAL A 40 9.70 -5.06 2.39
N ILE A 41 9.07 -6.18 2.04
CA ILE A 41 7.97 -6.24 1.08
C ILE A 41 6.81 -5.35 1.54
N GLY A 42 6.37 -5.49 2.79
CA GLY A 42 5.31 -4.66 3.38
C GLY A 42 5.61 -3.16 3.33
N SER A 43 6.87 -2.78 3.54
CA SER A 43 7.32 -1.37 3.48
C SER A 43 7.28 -0.80 2.05
N LEU A 44 7.75 -1.56 1.06
CA LEU A 44 7.63 -1.19 -0.36
C LEU A 44 6.16 -1.06 -0.76
N LEU A 45 5.33 -1.97 -0.26
CA LEU A 45 3.90 -1.97 -0.45
C LEU A 45 3.21 -0.74 0.14
N ALA A 46 3.62 -0.31 1.33
CA ALA A 46 3.10 0.89 1.96
C ALA A 46 3.45 2.14 1.14
N ILE A 47 4.68 2.24 0.63
CA ILE A 47 5.12 3.39 -0.20
C ILE A 47 4.32 3.46 -1.50
N ALA A 48 4.14 2.34 -2.19
CA ALA A 48 3.35 2.28 -3.42
C ALA A 48 1.90 2.71 -3.19
N THR A 49 1.30 2.24 -2.08
CA THR A 49 -0.04 2.63 -1.66
C THR A 49 -0.13 4.13 -1.38
N LEU A 50 0.86 4.69 -0.68
CA LEU A 50 0.92 6.12 -0.38
C LEU A 50 1.00 6.96 -1.66
N GLY A 51 1.82 6.54 -2.63
CA GLY A 51 1.92 7.16 -3.95
C GLY A 51 0.61 7.13 -4.73
N ALA A 52 -0.10 6.00 -4.70
CA ALA A 52 -1.42 5.88 -5.33
C ALA A 52 -2.47 6.79 -4.67
N PHE A 53 -2.43 6.93 -3.34
CA PHE A 53 -3.35 7.80 -2.60
C PHE A 53 -3.08 9.28 -2.90
N ILE A 54 -1.82 9.70 -2.92
CA ILE A 54 -1.41 11.06 -3.25
C ILE A 54 -1.74 11.38 -4.72
N GLY A 55 -1.44 10.48 -5.65
CA GLY A 55 -1.78 10.65 -7.07
C GLY A 55 -3.28 10.81 -7.31
N THR A 56 -4.10 10.05 -6.57
CA THR A 56 -5.56 10.19 -6.60
C THR A 56 -6.02 11.53 -6.04
N MET A 57 -5.42 12.02 -4.93
CA MET A 57 -5.75 13.33 -4.37
C MET A 57 -5.38 14.50 -5.29
N ILE A 58 -4.25 14.42 -6.00
CA ILE A 58 -3.84 15.43 -6.98
C ILE A 58 -4.79 15.44 -8.18
N HIS A 59 -5.21 14.27 -8.66
CA HIS A 59 -6.15 14.15 -9.77
C HIS A 59 -7.54 14.76 -9.46
N ASN A 60 -7.97 14.69 -8.19
CA ASN A 60 -9.21 15.29 -7.73
C ASN A 60 -9.13 16.82 -7.52
N ARG A 61 -7.92 17.40 -7.45
CA ARG A 61 -7.72 18.85 -7.27
C ARG A 61 -7.71 19.64 -8.58
N VAL A 62 -7.77 18.99 -9.74
CA VAL A 62 -7.98 19.66 -11.03
C VAL A 62 -9.47 20.00 -11.18
N GLY A 63 -9.96 20.89 -10.32
CA GLY A 63 -11.23 21.59 -10.50
C GLY A 63 -11.11 22.68 -11.58
N PRO A 64 -12.22 23.14 -12.19
CA PRO A 64 -12.23 23.90 -13.44
C PRO A 64 -11.37 25.16 -13.36
N ARG A 65 -10.59 25.44 -14.42
CA ARG A 65 -9.95 26.75 -14.62
C ARG A 65 -11.06 27.82 -14.63
N PRO A 66 -10.98 28.88 -13.80
CA PRO A 66 -11.87 30.02 -13.98
C PRO A 66 -11.53 30.69 -15.32
N HIS A 67 -12.57 30.89 -16.13
CA HIS A 67 -12.54 31.62 -17.40
C HIS A 67 -12.43 33.12 -17.13
#